data_AF-A0A2E6KMA0-F1
#
_entry.id   AF-A0A2E6KMA0-F1
#
_cell.length_a   1.000
_cell.length_b   1.000
_cell.length_c   1.000
_cell.angle_alpha   90.00
_cell.angle_beta   90.00
_cell.angle_gamma   90.00
#
_symmetry.space_group_name_H-M   'P 1'
#
loop_
_entity.id
_entity.type
_entity.pdbx_description
1 polymer ?
#
loop_
_entity_poly.entity_id
_entity_poly.type
_entity_poly.pdbx_seq_one_letter_code
_entity_poly.pdbx_strand_id
1 'polypeptide(L)'
;MKDDFNKFMGMEIAVKIEKHKIGQDEFEEIVLDEDDENYKKLVAFMEDNYTSYRIWGPSTMGTMDYLPFRANVHFEESDNGTYRISDLRFG
;
A
#
# COMPACT_ATOMS: atom_id res chain seq x y z
N MET A 1 -8.96 0.09 -16.92
CA MET A 1 -7.98 0.70 -15.98
C MET A 1 -8.63 1.08 -14.66
N LYS A 2 -9.30 2.24 -14.48
CA LYS A 2 -9.92 2.57 -13.18
C LYS A 2 -11.02 1.58 -12.79
N ASP A 3 -11.80 1.12 -13.77
CA ASP A 3 -12.85 0.11 -13.56
C ASP A 3 -12.29 -1.28 -13.18
N ASP A 4 -11.05 -1.59 -13.58
CA ASP A 4 -10.40 -2.84 -13.20
C ASP A 4 -9.78 -2.76 -11.80
N PHE A 5 -9.31 -1.57 -11.42
CA PHE A 5 -8.85 -1.33 -10.04
C PHE A 5 -9.98 -1.49 -9.02
N ASN A 6 -11.23 -1.20 -9.39
CA ASN A 6 -12.39 -1.38 -8.50
C ASN A 6 -12.54 -2.82 -7.96
N LYS A 7 -11.94 -3.82 -8.61
CA LYS A 7 -11.91 -5.21 -8.12
C LYS A 7 -11.08 -5.38 -6.84
N PHE A 8 -10.14 -4.45 -6.59
CA PHE A 8 -9.26 -4.43 -5.42
C PHE A 8 -9.83 -3.58 -4.28
N MET A 9 -10.77 -2.69 -4.57
CA MET A 9 -11.36 -1.80 -3.57
C MET A 9 -12.01 -2.60 -2.43
N GLY A 10 -11.63 -2.29 -1.20
CA GLY A 10 -12.11 -2.97 0.00
C GLY A 10 -11.48 -4.34 0.26
N MET A 11 -10.56 -4.82 -0.59
CA MET A 11 -9.80 -6.03 -0.26
C MET A 11 -8.88 -5.75 0.92
N GLU A 12 -8.92 -6.65 1.90
CA GLU A 12 -8.00 -6.63 3.03
C GLU A 12 -6.65 -7.23 2.63
N ILE A 13 -5.59 -6.59 3.09
CA ILE A 13 -4.21 -7.06 3.00
C ILE A 13 -3.72 -7.29 4.43
N ALA A 14 -3.12 -8.46 4.67
CA ALA A 14 -2.47 -8.75 5.93
C ALA A 14 -1.33 -7.77 6.21
N VAL A 15 -1.08 -7.52 7.49
CA VAL A 15 0.06 -6.71 7.94
C VAL A 15 1.01 -7.53 8.78
N LYS A 16 2.27 -7.11 8.81
CA LYS A 16 3.31 -7.66 9.66
C LYS A 16 3.97 -6.54 10.46
N ILE A 17 4.55 -6.90 11.59
CA ILE A 17 5.34 -5.99 12.41
C ILE A 17 6.81 -6.20 12.05
N GLU A 18 7.45 -5.14 11.57
CA GLU A 18 8.89 -5.09 11.35
C GLU A 18 9.56 -4.36 12.50
N LYS A 19 10.61 -4.97 13.06
CA LYS A 19 11.41 -4.37 14.11
C LYS A 19 12.61 -3.70 13.49
N HIS A 20 12.75 -2.41 13.73
CA HIS A 20 13.87 -1.62 13.25
C HIS A 20 14.72 -1.15 14.43
N LYS A 21 16.02 -1.02 14.18
CA LYS A 21 16.98 -0.52 15.16
C LYS A 21 17.68 0.71 14.60
N ILE A 22 17.50 1.86 15.25
CA ILE A 22 18.23 3.09 14.92
C ILE A 22 19.07 3.46 16.14
N GLY A 23 20.39 3.29 16.02
CA GLY A 23 21.31 3.49 17.13
C GLY A 23 21.04 2.48 18.27
N GLN A 24 20.67 3.00 19.44
CA GLN A 24 20.34 2.19 20.63
C GLN A 24 18.84 1.94 20.78
N ASP A 25 18.00 2.62 20.00
CA ASP A 25 16.56 2.53 20.11
C ASP A 25 15.99 1.49 19.14
N GLU A 26 14.99 0.75 19.61
CA GLU A 26 14.22 -0.22 18.83
C GLU A 26 12.79 0.29 18.71
N PHE A 27 12.26 0.24 17.49
CA PHE A 27 10.86 0.57 17.21
C PHE A 27 10.24 -0.48 16.31
N GLU A 28 8.92 -0.60 16.43
CA GLU A 28 8.09 -1.50 15.65
C GLU A 28 7.34 -0.68 14.61
N GLU A 29 7.40 -1.13 13.36
CA GLU A 29 6.67 -0.57 12.24
C GLU A 29 5.65 -1.59 11.75
N ILE A 30 4.40 -1.15 11.60
CA ILE A 30 3.38 -1.96 10.93
C ILE A 30 3.54 -1.71 9.44
N VAL A 31 3.73 -2.78 8.67
CA VAL A 31 3.86 -2.73 7.20
C VAL A 31 2.93 -3.76 6.56
N LEU A 32 2.61 -3.56 5.28
CA LEU A 32 1.86 -4.56 4.51
C LEU A 32 2.68 -5.85 4.39
N ASP A 33 2.03 -7.00 4.51
CA ASP A 33 2.66 -8.28 4.25
C ASP A 33 2.80 -8.51 2.75
N GLU A 34 4.02 -8.43 2.24
CA GLU A 34 4.30 -8.62 0.82
C GLU A 34 4.06 -10.06 0.35
N ASP A 35 3.96 -11.02 1.28
CA ASP A 35 3.67 -12.40 0.96
C ASP A 35 2.18 -12.69 0.78
N ASP A 36 1.31 -11.76 1.19
CA ASP A 36 -0.14 -11.85 1.06
C ASP A 36 -0.57 -11.96 -0.42
N GLU A 37 -1.53 -12.85 -0.69
CA GLU A 37 -1.99 -13.06 -2.07
C GLU A 37 -2.65 -11.83 -2.69
N ASN A 38 -3.39 -11.04 -1.90
CA ASN A 38 -4.06 -9.83 -2.38
C ASN A 38 -3.02 -8.73 -2.64
N TYR A 39 -1.97 -8.63 -1.82
CA TYR A 39 -0.83 -7.76 -2.09
C TYR A 39 -0.15 -8.11 -3.41
N LYS A 40 0.18 -9.39 -3.62
CA LYS A 40 0.82 -9.86 -4.86
C LYS A 40 -0.05 -9.58 -6.09
N LYS A 41 -1.37 -9.82 -6.00
CA LYS A 41 -2.32 -9.52 -7.09
C LYS A 41 -2.41 -8.02 -7.37
N LEU A 42 -2.41 -7.18 -6.34
CA LEU A 42 -2.40 -5.73 -6.48
C LEU A 42 -1.12 -5.26 -7.17
N VAL A 43 0.05 -5.68 -6.69
CA VAL A 43 1.36 -5.28 -7.27
C VAL A 43 1.44 -5.67 -8.74
N ALA A 44 1.09 -6.92 -9.07
CA ALA A 44 1.07 -7.38 -10.47
C ALA A 44 0.13 -6.52 -11.34
N PHE A 45 -1.07 -6.21 -10.84
CA PHE A 45 -1.98 -5.29 -11.55
C PHE A 45 -1.36 -3.90 -11.74
N MET A 46 -0.70 -3.34 -10.72
CA MET A 46 -0.10 -2.02 -10.80
C MET A 46 1.05 -1.96 -11.80
N GLU A 47 1.90 -2.99 -11.83
CA GLU A 47 3.02 -3.12 -12.78
C GLU A 47 2.55 -3.25 -14.23
N ASP A 48 1.49 -4.03 -14.47
CA ASP A 48 0.95 -4.24 -15.80
C ASP A 48 0.21 -3.01 -16.36
N ASN A 49 -0.32 -2.15 -15.49
CA ASN A 49 -1.22 -1.06 -15.89
C ASN A 49 -0.61 0.34 -15.77
N TYR A 50 0.46 0.52 -15.01
CA TYR A 50 1.02 1.85 -14.72
C TYR A 50 2.54 1.88 -14.88
N THR A 51 3.04 2.87 -15.63
CA THR A 51 4.49 3.12 -15.79
C THR A 51 5.15 3.56 -14.47
N SER A 52 4.38 4.15 -13.57
CA SER A 52 4.84 4.54 -12.23
C SER A 52 3.68 4.39 -11.25
N TYR A 53 3.95 3.77 -10.11
CA TYR A 53 2.99 3.65 -9.03
C TYR A 53 3.66 3.78 -7.66
N ARG A 54 2.86 4.06 -6.63
CA ARG A 54 3.27 4.10 -5.23
C ARG A 54 2.15 3.48 -4.39
N ILE A 55 2.53 2.64 -3.44
CA ILE A 55 1.62 2.02 -2.46
C ILE A 55 1.84 2.75 -1.13
N TRP A 56 0.83 3.44 -0.65
CA TRP A 56 0.84 4.14 0.64
C TRP A 56 0.31 3.21 1.73
N GLY A 57 1.17 2.29 2.17
CA GLY A 57 0.86 1.35 3.24
C GLY A 57 0.80 1.99 4.64
N PRO A 58 0.54 1.19 5.67
CA PRO A 58 0.64 1.63 7.05
C PRO A 58 2.05 2.19 7.31
N SER A 59 2.14 3.22 8.14
CA SER A 59 3.41 3.85 8.54
C SER A 59 4.23 4.49 7.41
N THR A 60 3.80 4.41 6.15
CA THR A 60 4.54 4.95 5.00
C THR A 60 4.64 6.47 5.08
N MET A 61 5.81 6.98 5.43
CA MET A 61 6.15 8.40 5.34
C MET A 61 6.82 8.69 4.00
N GLY A 62 6.20 9.55 3.20
CA GLY A 62 6.72 9.91 1.88
C GLY A 62 6.63 11.41 1.65
N THR A 63 7.50 11.91 0.78
CA THR A 63 7.46 13.31 0.34
C THR A 63 6.26 13.54 -0.56
N MET A 64 5.59 14.69 -0.40
CA MET A 64 4.52 15.13 -1.31
C MET A 64 5.14 15.69 -2.60
N ASP A 65 5.60 14.80 -3.47
CA ASP A 65 6.07 15.13 -4.82
C ASP A 65 4.95 14.93 -5.84
N TYR A 66 4.71 15.91 -6.72
CA TYR A 66 3.64 15.81 -7.72
C TYR A 66 4.13 15.16 -9.01
N LEU A 67 3.67 13.93 -9.28
CA LEU A 67 3.88 13.23 -10.55
C LEU A 67 2.51 12.90 -11.18
N PRO A 68 2.05 13.65 -12.19
CA PRO A 68 0.68 13.56 -12.69
C PRO A 68 0.28 12.18 -13.25
N PHE A 69 1.27 11.38 -13.65
CA PHE A 69 1.05 10.03 -14.21
C PHE A 69 1.26 8.91 -13.19
N ARG A 70 1.68 9.22 -11.95
CA ARG A 70 1.93 8.20 -10.94
C ARG A 70 0.61 7.80 -10.28
N ALA A 71 0.36 6.51 -10.27
CA ALA A 71 -0.79 5.93 -9.59
C ALA A 71 -0.45 5.69 -8.11
N ASN A 72 -1.22 6.27 -7.19
CA ASN A 72 -1.02 6.17 -5.75
C ASN A 72 -2.15 5.35 -5.15
N VAL A 73 -1.83 4.16 -4.65
CA VAL A 73 -2.76 3.29 -3.94
C VAL A 73 -2.76 3.68 -2.47
N HIS A 74 -3.95 3.89 -1.91
CA HIS A 74 -4.13 4.22 -0.50
C HIS A 74 -4.86 3.11 0.24
N PHE A 75 -4.57 3.03 1.55
CA PHE A 75 -5.14 2.06 2.46
C PHE A 75 -5.82 2.75 3.63
N GLU A 76 -6.87 2.13 4.15
CA GLU A 76 -7.51 2.50 5.41
C GLU A 76 -7.38 1.36 6.41
N GLU A 77 -7.15 1.71 7.67
CA GLU A 77 -7.22 0.74 8.78
C GLU A 77 -8.67 0.29 8.98
N SER A 78 -8.86 -1.02 9.11
CA SER A 78 -10.15 -1.66 9.41
C SER A 78 -10.25 -1.98 10.90
N ASP A 79 -11.47 -2.20 11.40
CA ASP A 79 -11.77 -2.37 12.83
C ASP A 79 -11.07 -3.58 13.49
N ASN A 80 -10.56 -4.51 12.69
CA ASN A 80 -9.86 -5.74 13.11
C ASN A 80 -8.32 -5.62 13.05
N GLY A 81 -7.77 -4.41 12.78
CA GLY A 81 -6.34 -4.19 12.65
C GLY A 81 -5.73 -4.66 11.32
N THR A 82 -6.56 -5.01 10.33
CA THR A 82 -6.12 -5.19 8.95
C THR A 82 -6.25 -3.88 8.17
N TYR A 83 -5.61 -3.81 7.01
CA TYR A 83 -5.68 -2.65 6.14
C TYR A 83 -6.36 -3.01 4.84
N ARG A 84 -7.29 -2.17 4.41
CA ARG A 84 -8.05 -2.38 3.17
C ARG A 84 -7.71 -1.32 2.15
N ILE A 85 -7.70 -1.71 0.88
CA ILE A 85 -7.48 -0.78 -0.24
C ILE A 85 -8.66 0.20 -0.30
N SER A 86 -8.39 1.50 -0.18
CA SER A 86 -9.42 2.54 -0.05
C SER A 86 -9.52 3.47 -1.23
N ASP A 87 -8.44 3.71 -1.98
CA ASP A 87 -8.46 4.64 -3.10
C ASP A 87 -7.30 4.45 -4.07
N LEU A 88 -7.48 4.95 -5.30
CA LEU A 88 -6.45 5.15 -6.29
C LEU A 88 -6.45 6.60 -6.78
N ARG A 89 -5.37 7.32 -6.48
CA ARG A 89 -5.20 8.73 -6.84
C ARG A 89 -4.06 8.91 -7.82
N PHE A 90 -4.20 9.86 -8.74
CA PHE A 90 -3.10 10.29 -9.60
C PHE A 90 -2.51 11.57 -9.05
N GLY A 91 -1.19 11.60 -8.88
CA GLY A 91 -0.51 12.75 -8.30
C GLY A 91 0.84 12.47 -7.69
#